data_AF-A0A950BPQ4-F1
#
_entry.id   AF-A0A950BPQ4-F1
#
_cell.length_a   1.000
_cell.length_b   1.000
_cell.length_c   1.000
_cell.angle_alpha   90.00
_cell.angle_beta   90.00
_cell.angle_gamma   90.00
#
_symmetry.space_group_name_H-M   'P 1'
#
loop_
_entity.id
_entity.type
_entity.pdbx_description
1 polymer ?
#
loop_
_entity_poly.entity_id
_entity_poly.type
_entity_poly.pdbx_seq_one_letter_code
_entity_poly.pdbx_strand_id
1 'polypeptide(L)'
;MHARIKQLDAATIAQIAAGEVIERPVSVVKELVENSLDAGASSVLVEIADGGRTSIAVSDNGVGIAREELPLAFARHATSKLASARDLFAVETLGFRGEGLASIAAAGKVELISRPAGVEMGARMEARGTDVSEASACAAPPGTKVVVRDLFALTPVRREFMKSARAEFARISAFLSRIALGWPEVAFRLRHDGKDVWALPAVHDVVERLEMVFGTGSRGALSELSSGDAPVRIFVSGFTSTPGNDRPNRDSQVFFVNGRLVRSAQLGAAWLAGAGSFAMTGRYPFGMLALELPPEDVDVNVHPTKIEVRFARGNEVFDAVRTAVARTLRATDPSREVPAIAFARAPASLDVGATATWSTEGGLGQHPAATASLLALLPRAQDAGSAAAPSASGGVRIYGQIDQTFIVAGDAEGLLIVDQHAAHERVAYEAILDKAGDLEAGAPLLFPTIAELTDAQAAVLYENLDALAHAGVVIESFGEGAFRICALPAGYEK
;
A
#
# COMPACT_ATOMS: atom_id res chain seq x y z
N MET A 1 37.75 20.11 24.62
CA MET A 1 38.74 20.12 23.52
C MET A 1 37.98 20.41 22.23
N HIS A 2 38.01 21.65 21.72
CA HIS A 2 37.30 21.98 20.47
C HIS A 2 38.08 21.38 19.29
N ALA A 3 37.47 20.41 18.60
CA ALA A 3 38.02 19.89 17.35
C ALA A 3 38.04 21.03 16.32
N ARG A 4 39.23 21.30 15.73
CA ARG A 4 39.35 22.26 14.61
C ARG A 4 38.70 21.65 13.37
N ILE A 5 37.96 22.46 12.63
CA ILE A 5 37.35 22.08 11.34
C ILE A 5 38.47 21.62 10.39
N LYS A 6 38.31 20.45 9.77
CA LYS A 6 39.24 19.88 8.79
C LYS A 6 38.46 19.28 7.62
N GLN A 7 39.05 19.32 6.43
CA GLN A 7 38.51 18.68 5.25
C GLN A 7 38.67 17.15 5.37
N LEU A 8 37.63 16.41 4.98
CA LEU A 8 37.63 14.95 4.99
C LEU A 8 38.40 14.41 3.77
N ASP A 9 39.01 13.23 3.89
CA ASP A 9 39.60 12.53 2.76
C ASP A 9 38.52 11.94 1.84
N ALA A 10 38.90 11.63 0.59
CA ALA A 10 37.97 11.18 -0.44
C ALA A 10 37.25 9.85 -0.08
N ALA A 11 37.91 8.95 0.66
CA ALA A 11 37.32 7.69 1.08
C ALA A 11 36.28 7.90 2.19
N THR A 12 36.55 8.81 3.14
CA THR A 12 35.55 9.18 4.16
C THR A 12 34.35 9.88 3.54
N ILE A 13 34.54 10.79 2.58
CA ILE A 13 33.44 11.42 1.83
C ILE A 13 32.61 10.35 1.08
N ALA A 14 33.30 9.36 0.48
CA ALA A 14 32.65 8.24 -0.20
C ALA A 14 31.71 7.46 0.72
N GLN A 15 32.19 7.12 1.90
CA GLN A 15 31.45 6.31 2.86
C GLN A 15 30.27 7.08 3.46
N ILE A 16 30.40 8.39 3.66
CA ILE A 16 29.29 9.24 4.11
C ILE A 16 28.21 9.32 3.02
N ALA A 17 28.58 9.62 1.77
CA ALA A 17 27.63 9.74 0.66
C ALA A 17 26.95 8.41 0.33
N ALA A 18 27.72 7.31 0.26
CA ALA A 18 27.18 5.96 0.13
C ALA A 18 26.26 5.63 1.30
N GLY A 19 26.55 6.21 2.45
CA GLY A 19 25.78 6.04 3.64
C GLY A 19 24.39 6.70 3.60
N GLU A 20 24.26 7.82 2.90
CA GLU A 20 22.98 8.49 2.68
C GLU A 20 22.15 7.77 1.62
N VAL A 21 22.79 7.13 0.64
CA VAL A 21 22.12 6.47 -0.50
C VAL A 21 21.76 5.01 -0.21
N ILE A 22 22.66 4.24 0.41
CA ILE A 22 22.51 2.80 0.68
C ILE A 22 22.41 2.55 2.19
N GLU A 23 21.17 2.47 2.67
CA GLU A 23 20.88 2.23 4.09
C GLU A 23 20.70 0.74 4.41
N ARG A 24 20.16 -0.05 3.47
CA ARG A 24 19.73 -1.45 3.69
C ARG A 24 19.94 -2.29 2.43
N PRO A 25 19.96 -3.64 2.52
CA PRO A 25 20.05 -4.53 1.36
C PRO A 25 19.02 -4.24 0.26
N VAL A 26 17.78 -3.90 0.63
CA VAL A 26 16.72 -3.56 -0.33
C VAL A 26 17.05 -2.32 -1.18
N SER A 27 17.84 -1.36 -0.67
CA SER A 27 18.27 -0.19 -1.44
C SER A 27 19.21 -0.60 -2.58
N VAL A 28 20.09 -1.58 -2.34
CA VAL A 28 20.97 -2.14 -3.38
C VAL A 28 20.14 -2.86 -4.44
N VAL A 29 19.21 -3.72 -4.02
CA VAL A 29 18.32 -4.43 -4.97
C VAL A 29 17.50 -3.44 -5.79
N LYS A 30 16.96 -2.39 -5.16
CA LYS A 30 16.22 -1.33 -5.84
C LYS A 30 17.04 -0.69 -6.95
N GLU A 31 18.22 -0.15 -6.62
CA GLU A 31 19.07 0.54 -7.60
C GLU A 31 19.49 -0.39 -8.75
N LEU A 32 19.83 -1.65 -8.46
CA LEU A 32 20.23 -2.61 -9.49
C LEU A 32 19.07 -3.02 -10.39
N VAL A 33 17.88 -3.30 -9.83
CA VAL A 33 16.69 -3.67 -10.61
C VAL A 33 16.21 -2.49 -11.46
N GLU A 34 16.20 -1.27 -10.92
CA GLU A 34 15.87 -0.07 -11.69
C GLU A 34 16.86 0.14 -12.86
N ASN A 35 18.15 -0.14 -12.65
CA ASN A 35 19.13 -0.11 -13.74
C ASN A 35 18.88 -1.18 -14.81
N SER A 36 18.46 -2.39 -14.41
CA SER A 36 18.08 -3.45 -15.35
C SER A 36 16.86 -3.05 -16.18
N LEU A 37 15.85 -2.42 -15.56
CA LEU A 37 14.67 -1.93 -16.26
C LEU A 37 15.00 -0.78 -17.22
N ASP A 38 15.81 0.19 -16.79
CA ASP A 38 16.30 1.27 -17.65
C ASP A 38 17.14 0.74 -18.82
N ALA A 39 17.81 -0.41 -18.65
CA ALA A 39 18.56 -1.09 -19.72
C ALA A 39 17.68 -1.88 -20.69
N GLY A 40 16.34 -1.80 -20.56
CA GLY A 40 15.38 -2.48 -21.42
C GLY A 40 15.35 -4.00 -21.23
N ALA A 41 15.68 -4.50 -20.03
CA ALA A 41 15.63 -5.93 -19.75
C ALA A 41 14.19 -6.48 -19.84
N SER A 42 14.03 -7.64 -20.47
CA SER A 42 12.77 -8.41 -20.48
C SER A 42 12.76 -9.53 -19.43
N SER A 43 13.88 -9.77 -18.76
CA SER A 43 14.02 -10.73 -17.68
C SER A 43 15.03 -10.25 -16.64
N VAL A 44 14.65 -10.31 -15.36
CA VAL A 44 15.47 -9.94 -14.21
C VAL A 44 15.46 -11.07 -13.18
N LEU A 45 16.65 -11.55 -12.82
CA LEU A 45 16.88 -12.55 -11.78
C LEU A 45 17.56 -11.89 -10.58
N VAL A 46 16.94 -12.00 -9.41
CA VAL A 46 17.50 -11.55 -8.13
C VAL A 46 17.82 -12.76 -7.27
N GLU A 47 19.07 -12.91 -6.87
CA GLU A 47 19.54 -13.98 -5.99
C GLU A 47 20.07 -13.37 -4.68
N ILE A 48 19.52 -13.80 -3.55
CA ILE A 48 19.83 -13.29 -2.22
C ILE A 48 20.40 -14.42 -1.36
N ALA A 49 21.47 -14.14 -0.61
CA ALA A 49 22.00 -15.04 0.42
C ALA A 49 22.03 -14.35 1.79
N ASP A 50 21.60 -15.07 2.83
CA ASP A 50 21.52 -14.55 4.21
C ASP A 50 20.81 -13.19 4.30
N GLY A 51 19.64 -13.06 3.65
CA GLY A 51 18.88 -11.80 3.61
C GLY A 51 19.58 -10.62 2.95
N GLY A 52 20.63 -10.87 2.15
CA GLY A 52 21.41 -9.87 1.45
C GLY A 52 22.62 -9.37 2.24
N ARG A 53 22.91 -9.98 3.40
CA ARG A 53 24.09 -9.68 4.22
C ARG A 53 25.35 -10.31 3.64
N THR A 54 25.22 -11.53 3.11
CA THR A 54 26.34 -12.28 2.53
C THR A 54 26.52 -11.94 1.05
N SER A 55 25.44 -12.04 0.26
CA SER A 55 25.47 -11.64 -1.14
C SER A 55 24.11 -11.24 -1.69
N ILE A 56 24.15 -10.32 -2.64
CA ILE A 56 23.03 -9.89 -3.49
C ILE A 56 23.53 -10.00 -4.94
N ALA A 57 22.83 -10.73 -5.79
CA ALA A 57 23.13 -10.75 -7.22
C ALA A 57 21.88 -10.35 -8.02
N VAL A 58 22.04 -9.43 -8.96
CA VAL A 58 21.01 -9.05 -9.93
C VAL A 58 21.56 -9.33 -11.31
N SER A 59 20.84 -10.15 -12.08
CA SER A 59 21.20 -10.49 -13.46
C SER A 59 20.04 -10.13 -14.38
N ASP A 60 20.35 -9.51 -15.50
CA ASP A 60 19.38 -9.12 -16.51
C ASP A 60 19.85 -9.48 -17.92
N ASN A 61 18.92 -9.42 -18.87
CA ASN A 61 19.17 -9.59 -20.30
C ASN A 61 19.03 -8.27 -21.08
N GLY A 62 19.31 -7.13 -20.43
CA GLY A 62 19.23 -5.82 -21.05
C GLY A 62 20.34 -5.58 -22.09
N VAL A 63 20.50 -4.33 -22.51
CA VAL A 63 21.47 -3.95 -23.56
C VAL A 63 22.93 -4.24 -23.23
N GLY A 64 23.28 -4.39 -21.95
CA GLY A 64 24.66 -4.56 -21.49
C GLY A 64 25.49 -3.26 -21.50
N ILE A 65 26.73 -3.35 -21.04
CA ILE A 65 27.70 -2.25 -20.93
C ILE A 65 28.95 -2.67 -21.71
N ALA A 66 29.45 -1.80 -22.59
CA ALA A 66 30.66 -2.08 -23.36
C ALA A 66 31.90 -2.13 -22.43
N ARG A 67 32.94 -2.87 -22.85
CA ARG A 67 34.15 -3.06 -22.03
C ARG A 67 34.82 -1.74 -21.66
N GLU A 68 34.82 -0.81 -22.61
CA GLU A 68 35.44 0.51 -22.51
C GLU A 68 34.67 1.43 -21.56
N GLU A 69 33.38 1.16 -21.32
CA GLU A 69 32.48 1.94 -20.48
C GLU A 69 32.37 1.39 -19.05
N LEU A 70 32.80 0.15 -18.80
CA LEU A 70 32.80 -0.45 -17.45
C LEU A 70 33.48 0.44 -16.38
N PRO A 71 34.65 1.06 -16.63
CA PRO A 71 35.25 1.97 -15.66
C PRO A 71 34.36 3.18 -15.36
N LEU A 72 33.64 3.69 -16.36
CA LEU A 72 32.73 4.82 -16.21
C LEU A 72 31.51 4.48 -15.37
N ALA A 73 31.06 3.21 -15.38
CA ALA A 73 29.94 2.76 -14.56
C ALA A 73 30.22 2.88 -13.05
N PHE A 74 31.48 2.86 -12.62
CA PHE A 74 31.90 3.08 -11.22
C PHE A 74 32.38 4.51 -10.94
N ALA A 75 32.49 5.36 -11.97
CA ALA A 75 32.85 6.76 -11.79
C ALA A 75 31.67 7.53 -11.18
N ARG A 76 31.97 8.50 -10.29
CA ARG A 76 30.94 9.41 -9.79
C ARG A 76 30.54 10.42 -10.84
N HIS A 77 29.26 10.80 -10.82
CA HIS A 77 28.69 11.81 -11.73
C HIS A 77 28.78 11.40 -13.21
N ALA A 78 28.95 10.10 -13.48
CA ALA A 78 28.93 9.54 -14.81
C ALA A 78 27.58 8.84 -15.02
N THR A 79 26.72 9.41 -15.86
CA THR A 79 25.46 8.77 -16.26
C THR A 79 25.29 8.91 -17.76
N SER A 80 24.76 7.87 -18.40
CA SER A 80 24.30 7.91 -19.79
C SER A 80 22.89 8.49 -19.93
N LYS A 81 22.22 8.83 -18.82
CA LYS A 81 20.77 9.10 -18.77
C LYS A 81 20.39 10.58 -18.64
N LEU A 82 21.35 11.47 -18.38
CA LEU A 82 21.13 12.93 -18.32
C LEU A 82 22.17 13.65 -19.17
N ALA A 83 21.73 14.54 -20.07
CA ALA A 83 22.59 15.38 -20.88
C ALA A 83 22.67 16.83 -20.37
N SER A 84 21.69 17.27 -19.58
CA SER A 84 21.60 18.65 -19.09
C SER A 84 20.96 18.79 -17.70
N ALA A 85 21.20 19.92 -17.02
CA ALA A 85 20.57 20.26 -15.74
C ALA A 85 19.03 20.43 -15.84
N ARG A 86 18.48 20.60 -17.05
CA ARG A 86 17.02 20.62 -17.27
C ARG A 86 16.42 19.21 -17.22
N ASP A 87 17.19 18.19 -17.57
CA ASP A 87 16.77 16.78 -17.56
C ASP A 87 16.57 16.26 -16.12
N LEU A 88 17.19 16.94 -15.14
CA LEU A 88 17.02 16.68 -13.71
C LEU A 88 15.57 16.90 -13.23
N PHE A 89 14.80 17.71 -13.97
CA PHE A 89 13.39 18.02 -13.70
C PHE A 89 12.42 17.23 -14.60
N ALA A 90 12.93 16.55 -15.64
CA ALA A 90 12.14 15.85 -16.65
C ALA A 90 12.31 14.32 -16.57
N VAL A 91 12.50 13.77 -15.37
CA VAL A 91 13.15 12.47 -15.13
C VAL A 91 12.41 11.24 -15.70
N GLU A 92 12.62 10.96 -16.99
CA GLU A 92 12.07 9.80 -17.73
C GLU A 92 12.72 8.45 -17.33
N THR A 93 13.94 8.46 -16.79
CA THR A 93 14.67 7.21 -16.41
C THR A 93 14.68 6.98 -14.90
N LEU A 94 14.51 5.74 -14.42
CA LEU A 94 14.39 5.41 -12.99
C LEU A 94 15.66 5.82 -12.20
N GLY A 95 16.86 5.57 -12.74
CA GLY A 95 18.14 5.91 -12.09
C GLY A 95 18.87 7.10 -12.74
N PHE A 96 18.89 8.28 -12.13
CA PHE A 96 19.39 9.52 -12.78
C PHE A 96 20.74 10.07 -12.26
N ARG A 97 21.37 9.46 -11.23
CA ARG A 97 22.50 10.13 -10.53
C ARG A 97 23.91 9.76 -11.00
N GLY A 98 24.08 8.68 -11.75
CA GLY A 98 25.44 8.21 -12.06
C GLY A 98 26.29 7.91 -10.81
N GLU A 99 25.62 7.57 -9.71
CA GLU A 99 26.22 7.36 -8.38
C GLU A 99 25.85 6.00 -7.77
N GLY A 100 24.93 5.24 -8.38
CA GLY A 100 24.37 4.01 -7.82
C GLY A 100 25.45 2.94 -7.60
N LEU A 101 26.12 2.49 -8.67
CA LEU A 101 27.17 1.47 -8.58
C LEU A 101 28.38 1.93 -7.74
N ALA A 102 28.77 3.21 -7.84
CA ALA A 102 29.84 3.78 -7.03
C ALA A 102 29.49 3.77 -5.52
N SER A 103 28.24 4.09 -5.16
CA SER A 103 27.75 4.05 -3.78
C SER A 103 27.65 2.62 -3.25
N ILE A 104 27.21 1.68 -4.09
CA ILE A 104 27.17 0.26 -3.74
C ILE A 104 28.60 -0.28 -3.52
N ALA A 105 29.55 0.09 -4.38
CA ALA A 105 30.97 -0.27 -4.23
C ALA A 105 31.59 0.33 -2.96
N ALA A 106 31.18 1.54 -2.56
CA ALA A 106 31.61 2.10 -1.28
C ALA A 106 31.05 1.35 -0.06
N ALA A 107 29.89 0.70 -0.19
CA ALA A 107 29.24 -0.06 0.87
C ALA A 107 29.66 -1.55 0.92
N GLY A 108 30.16 -2.14 -0.16
CA GLY A 108 30.50 -3.56 -0.24
C GLY A 108 31.44 -3.92 -1.39
N LYS A 109 31.76 -5.21 -1.56
CA LYS A 109 32.54 -5.68 -2.71
C LYS A 109 31.59 -5.94 -3.89
N VAL A 110 31.82 -5.28 -5.02
CA VAL A 110 31.01 -5.41 -6.23
C VAL A 110 31.80 -6.12 -7.30
N GLU A 111 31.15 -7.08 -7.97
CA GLU A 111 31.59 -7.68 -9.21
C GLU A 111 30.54 -7.36 -10.28
N LEU A 112 31.00 -6.76 -11.38
CA LEU A 112 30.19 -6.41 -12.53
C LEU A 112 30.65 -7.25 -13.72
N ILE A 113 29.73 -7.99 -14.32
CA ILE A 113 29.93 -8.76 -15.55
C ILE A 113 28.91 -8.25 -16.55
N SER A 114 29.34 -7.82 -17.73
CA SER A 114 28.40 -7.35 -18.75
C SER A 114 28.87 -7.70 -20.15
N ARG A 115 27.90 -7.92 -21.06
CA ARG A 115 28.17 -8.13 -22.48
C ARG A 115 27.03 -7.54 -23.32
N PRO A 116 27.33 -6.59 -24.21
CA PRO A 116 26.34 -6.11 -25.17
C PRO A 116 25.94 -7.18 -26.19
N ALA A 117 24.72 -7.09 -26.70
CA ALA A 117 24.26 -7.98 -27.77
C ALA A 117 25.14 -7.83 -29.03
N GLY A 118 25.50 -8.95 -29.66
CA GLY A 118 26.36 -8.97 -30.86
C GLY A 118 27.87 -8.90 -30.59
N VAL A 119 28.30 -8.71 -29.34
CA VAL A 119 29.73 -8.76 -28.97
C VAL A 119 30.11 -10.18 -28.55
N GLU A 120 31.25 -10.68 -29.03
CA GLU A 120 31.67 -12.08 -28.80
C GLU A 120 32.02 -12.37 -27.33
N MET A 121 32.82 -11.50 -26.70
CA MET A 121 33.21 -11.62 -25.30
C MET A 121 32.64 -10.52 -24.43
N GLY A 122 32.21 -10.88 -23.22
CA GLY A 122 31.86 -9.93 -22.18
C GLY A 122 33.10 -9.40 -21.48
N ALA A 123 32.87 -8.52 -20.52
CA ALA A 123 33.93 -8.05 -19.65
C ALA A 123 33.48 -8.06 -18.18
N ARG A 124 34.46 -8.25 -17.31
CA ARG A 124 34.34 -8.34 -15.86
C ARG A 124 35.21 -7.29 -15.20
N MET A 125 34.66 -6.66 -14.17
CA MET A 125 35.34 -5.69 -13.32
C MET A 125 34.93 -5.90 -11.86
N GLU A 126 35.88 -5.73 -10.94
CA GLU A 126 35.63 -5.73 -9.50
C GLU A 126 35.86 -4.33 -8.92
N ALA A 127 35.02 -3.94 -7.96
CA ALA A 127 35.15 -2.67 -7.26
C ALA A 127 34.92 -2.84 -5.75
N ARG A 128 35.70 -2.13 -4.93
CA ARG A 128 35.50 -2.03 -3.48
C ARG A 128 35.98 -0.66 -3.00
N GLY A 129 35.11 0.14 -2.42
CA GLY A 129 35.43 1.51 -2.06
C GLY A 129 35.73 2.33 -3.31
N THR A 130 36.92 2.96 -3.30
CA THR A 130 37.48 3.67 -4.46
C THR A 130 38.39 2.78 -5.30
N ASP A 131 38.67 1.55 -4.87
CA ASP A 131 39.55 0.63 -5.57
C ASP A 131 38.74 -0.11 -6.64
N VAL A 132 39.06 0.16 -7.91
CA VAL A 132 38.40 -0.42 -9.08
C VAL A 132 39.43 -1.16 -9.91
N SER A 133 39.17 -2.41 -10.25
CA SER A 133 40.07 -3.23 -11.07
C SER A 133 40.01 -2.82 -12.54
N GLU A 134 41.02 -3.21 -13.32
CA GLU A 134 40.91 -3.14 -14.78
C GLU A 134 39.83 -4.08 -15.32
N ALA A 135 39.25 -3.71 -16.47
CA ALA A 135 38.27 -4.54 -17.17
C ALA A 135 38.96 -5.72 -17.87
N SER A 136 38.64 -6.92 -17.43
CA SER A 136 39.14 -8.18 -18.00
C SER A 136 38.08 -8.84 -18.89
N ALA A 137 38.50 -9.50 -19.98
CA ALA A 137 37.57 -10.23 -20.84
C ALA A 137 37.06 -11.50 -20.16
N CYS A 138 35.78 -11.83 -20.35
CA CYS A 138 35.18 -13.06 -19.80
C CYS A 138 34.05 -13.61 -20.68
N ALA A 139 33.75 -14.89 -20.54
CA ALA A 139 32.54 -15.48 -21.10
C ALA A 139 31.31 -15.03 -20.27
N ALA A 140 30.31 -14.47 -20.95
CA ALA A 140 29.06 -14.03 -20.33
C ALA A 140 27.89 -14.10 -21.35
N PRO A 141 26.65 -14.35 -20.92
CA PRO A 141 25.47 -14.14 -21.77
C PRO A 141 25.28 -12.64 -22.07
N PRO A 142 24.45 -12.26 -23.07
CA PRO A 142 24.10 -10.85 -23.26
C PRO A 142 23.35 -10.30 -22.03
N GLY A 143 23.60 -9.04 -21.70
CA GLY A 143 23.03 -8.36 -20.53
C GLY A 143 24.06 -8.10 -19.45
N THR A 144 23.58 -7.84 -18.23
CA THR A 144 24.43 -7.45 -17.10
C THR A 144 24.16 -8.30 -15.88
N LYS A 145 25.23 -8.67 -15.17
CA LYS A 145 25.18 -9.31 -13.84
C LYS A 145 26.01 -8.49 -12.86
N VAL A 146 25.37 -8.04 -11.79
CA VAL A 146 26.02 -7.36 -10.68
C VAL A 146 25.91 -8.23 -9.43
N VAL A 147 27.04 -8.55 -8.82
CA VAL A 147 27.13 -9.31 -7.57
C VAL A 147 27.75 -8.43 -6.50
N VAL A 148 27.02 -8.21 -5.41
CA VAL A 148 27.44 -7.43 -4.25
C VAL A 148 27.64 -8.38 -3.08
N ARG A 149 28.80 -8.33 -2.43
CA ARG A 149 29.20 -9.17 -1.29
C ARG A 149 29.64 -8.31 -0.13
N ASP A 150 29.53 -8.86 1.08
CA ASP A 150 30.03 -8.24 2.31
C ASP A 150 29.51 -6.81 2.52
N LEU A 151 28.19 -6.62 2.32
CA LEU A 151 27.56 -5.31 2.46
C LEU A 151 27.76 -4.76 3.89
N PHE A 152 28.16 -3.50 3.98
CA PHE A 152 28.51 -2.79 5.21
C PHE A 152 29.72 -3.33 5.98
N ALA A 153 30.57 -4.16 5.35
CA ALA A 153 31.80 -4.65 6.00
C ALA A 153 32.76 -3.52 6.41
N LEU A 154 32.76 -2.40 5.68
CA LEU A 154 33.57 -1.21 6.01
C LEU A 154 32.88 -0.26 7.01
N THR A 155 31.62 -0.53 7.37
CA THR A 155 30.81 0.31 8.26
C THR A 155 30.13 -0.55 9.34
N PRO A 156 30.86 -1.01 10.37
CA PRO A 156 30.37 -2.00 11.34
C PRO A 156 29.08 -1.61 12.05
N VAL A 157 28.96 -0.33 12.42
CA VAL A 157 27.75 0.21 13.07
C VAL A 157 26.51 -0.01 12.20
N ARG A 158 26.59 0.21 10.89
CA ARG A 158 25.47 -0.05 9.96
C ARG A 158 25.11 -1.53 9.87
N ARG A 159 26.13 -2.38 9.92
CA ARG A 159 25.93 -3.83 9.94
C ARG A 159 25.15 -4.28 11.16
N GLU A 160 25.35 -3.63 12.31
CA GLU A 160 24.59 -3.87 13.55
C GLU A 160 23.14 -3.36 13.48
N PHE A 161 22.88 -2.26 12.75
CA PHE A 161 21.52 -1.74 12.52
C PHE A 161 20.68 -2.58 11.55
N MET A 162 21.28 -3.54 10.83
CA MET A 162 20.51 -4.46 10.00
C MET A 162 19.63 -5.37 10.86
N LYS A 163 18.35 -5.52 10.47
CA LYS A 163 17.46 -6.47 11.14
C LYS A 163 17.84 -7.90 10.77
N SER A 164 17.17 -8.89 11.37
CA SER A 164 17.39 -10.30 11.06
C SER A 164 17.35 -10.59 9.56
N ALA A 165 18.11 -11.59 9.11
CA ALA A 165 18.17 -11.99 7.70
C ALA A 165 16.77 -12.21 7.10
N ARG A 166 15.87 -12.86 7.86
CA ARG A 166 14.46 -13.04 7.48
C ARG A 166 13.73 -11.71 7.23
N ALA A 167 13.93 -10.72 8.10
CA ALA A 167 13.27 -9.41 7.98
C ALA A 167 13.84 -8.55 6.84
N GLU A 168 15.12 -8.70 6.50
CA GLU A 168 15.71 -8.07 5.31
C GLU A 168 15.21 -8.74 4.03
N PHE A 169 15.22 -10.08 3.99
CA PHE A 169 14.72 -10.84 2.86
C PHE A 169 13.24 -10.53 2.56
N ALA A 170 12.37 -10.53 3.58
CA ALA A 170 10.96 -10.19 3.41
C ALA A 170 10.75 -8.80 2.78
N ARG A 171 11.62 -7.85 3.13
CA ARG A 171 11.61 -6.49 2.56
C ARG A 171 12.00 -6.47 1.09
N ILE A 172 13.03 -7.25 0.72
CA ILE A 172 13.47 -7.42 -0.66
C ILE A 172 12.36 -8.09 -1.49
N SER A 173 11.81 -9.20 -1.00
CA SER A 173 10.72 -9.93 -1.65
C SER A 173 9.50 -9.03 -1.87
N ALA A 174 9.08 -8.27 -0.86
CA ALA A 174 7.96 -7.33 -0.97
C ALA A 174 8.25 -6.16 -1.92
N PHE A 175 9.49 -5.66 -2.00
CA PHE A 175 9.86 -4.65 -2.99
C PHE A 175 9.77 -5.22 -4.41
N LEU A 176 10.34 -6.40 -4.64
CA LEU A 176 10.44 -7.00 -5.96
C LEU A 176 9.07 -7.43 -6.51
N SER A 177 8.17 -7.91 -5.66
CA SER A 177 6.79 -8.23 -6.08
C SER A 177 6.00 -6.96 -6.44
N ARG A 178 6.20 -5.85 -5.71
CA ARG A 178 5.53 -4.57 -5.97
C ARG A 178 6.04 -3.91 -7.25
N ILE A 179 7.36 -3.89 -7.46
CA ILE A 179 7.91 -3.28 -8.69
C ILE A 179 7.48 -4.07 -9.92
N ALA A 180 7.36 -5.40 -9.84
CA ALA A 180 6.90 -6.24 -10.95
C ALA A 180 5.48 -5.91 -11.46
N LEU A 181 4.64 -5.23 -10.67
CA LEU A 181 3.33 -4.75 -11.10
C LEU A 181 3.42 -3.64 -12.15
N GLY A 182 4.47 -2.81 -12.11
CA GLY A 182 4.67 -1.71 -13.07
C GLY A 182 5.24 -2.17 -14.42
N TRP A 183 5.77 -3.40 -14.49
CA TRP A 183 6.37 -3.98 -15.69
C TRP A 183 5.86 -5.42 -15.91
N PRO A 184 4.58 -5.60 -16.27
CA PRO A 184 3.98 -6.92 -16.50
C PRO A 184 4.70 -7.70 -17.60
N GLU A 185 5.21 -7.00 -18.62
CA GLU A 185 5.95 -7.57 -19.76
C GLU A 185 7.34 -8.11 -19.39
N VAL A 186 7.85 -7.80 -18.19
CA VAL A 186 9.17 -8.23 -17.73
C VAL A 186 9.02 -9.43 -16.80
N ALA A 187 9.83 -10.47 -17.03
CA ALA A 187 9.88 -11.62 -16.15
C ALA A 187 10.77 -11.33 -14.93
N PHE A 188 10.27 -11.62 -13.72
CA PHE A 188 11.03 -11.48 -12.47
C PHE A 188 11.18 -12.84 -11.78
N ARG A 189 12.39 -13.17 -11.33
CA ARG A 189 12.65 -14.36 -10.52
C ARG A 189 13.40 -14.01 -9.25
N LEU A 190 12.95 -14.53 -8.11
CA LEU A 190 13.61 -14.37 -6.81
C LEU A 190 14.14 -15.71 -6.30
N ARG A 191 15.43 -15.76 -5.97
CA ARG A 191 16.09 -16.89 -5.31
C ARG A 191 16.61 -16.50 -3.93
N HIS A 192 16.48 -17.39 -2.96
CA HIS A 192 17.03 -17.25 -1.62
C HIS A 192 17.81 -18.50 -1.23
N ASP A 193 19.09 -18.34 -0.87
CA ASP A 193 20.00 -19.42 -0.47
C ASP A 193 19.99 -20.60 -1.47
N GLY A 194 20.00 -20.27 -2.76
CA GLY A 194 20.02 -21.23 -3.88
C GLY A 194 18.67 -21.83 -4.28
N LYS A 195 17.59 -21.54 -3.55
CA LYS A 195 16.24 -22.05 -3.86
C LYS A 195 15.40 -20.96 -4.54
N ASP A 196 14.60 -21.36 -5.54
CA ASP A 196 13.59 -20.47 -6.11
C ASP A 196 12.49 -20.21 -5.07
N VAL A 197 12.19 -18.93 -4.82
CA VAL A 197 11.15 -18.51 -3.87
C VAL A 197 9.86 -18.27 -4.63
N TRP A 198 9.94 -17.50 -5.72
CA TRP A 198 8.86 -17.31 -6.66
C TRP A 198 9.41 -16.86 -8.01
N ALA A 199 8.61 -17.07 -9.06
CA ALA A 199 8.86 -16.60 -10.40
C ALA A 199 7.58 -15.98 -10.97
N LEU A 200 7.71 -14.77 -11.49
CA LEU A 200 6.66 -14.00 -12.14
C LEU A 200 7.02 -13.94 -13.63
N PRO A 201 6.45 -14.81 -14.50
CA PRO A 201 6.73 -14.78 -15.93
C PRO A 201 6.22 -13.48 -16.56
N ALA A 202 6.76 -13.10 -17.71
CA ALA A 202 6.22 -11.99 -18.51
C ALA A 202 4.78 -12.29 -18.93
N VAL A 203 3.89 -11.32 -18.77
CA VAL A 203 2.47 -11.41 -19.12
C VAL A 203 2.04 -10.16 -19.87
N HIS A 204 1.05 -10.31 -20.74
CA HIS A 204 0.46 -9.18 -21.48
C HIS A 204 -0.80 -8.62 -20.80
N ASP A 205 -1.42 -9.39 -19.91
CA ASP A 205 -2.58 -8.97 -19.13
C ASP A 205 -2.11 -8.51 -17.75
N VAL A 206 -2.29 -7.22 -17.44
CA VAL A 206 -1.96 -6.64 -16.13
C VAL A 206 -2.72 -7.36 -15.01
N VAL A 207 -3.95 -7.80 -15.27
CA VAL A 207 -4.78 -8.52 -14.29
C VAL A 207 -4.16 -9.85 -13.91
N GLU A 208 -3.56 -10.56 -14.87
CA GLU A 208 -2.80 -11.79 -14.60
C GLU A 208 -1.61 -11.52 -13.69
N ARG A 209 -0.85 -10.43 -13.94
CA ARG A 209 0.25 -10.00 -13.06
C ARG A 209 -0.25 -9.67 -11.66
N LEU A 210 -1.37 -8.96 -11.53
CA LEU A 210 -1.98 -8.61 -10.24
C LEU A 210 -2.39 -9.87 -9.47
N GLU A 211 -2.94 -10.88 -10.14
CA GLU A 211 -3.29 -12.16 -9.54
C GLU A 211 -2.08 -12.91 -8.99
N MET A 212 -0.99 -12.96 -9.76
CA MET A 212 0.26 -13.59 -9.31
C MET A 212 0.85 -12.92 -8.05
N VAL A 213 0.67 -11.60 -7.90
CA VAL A 213 1.25 -10.84 -6.78
C VAL A 213 0.33 -10.78 -5.56
N PHE A 214 -0.98 -10.64 -5.75
CA PHE A 214 -1.96 -10.50 -4.66
C PHE A 214 -2.64 -11.81 -4.24
N GLY A 215 -2.40 -12.88 -4.99
CA GLY A 215 -2.91 -14.23 -4.72
C GLY A 215 -4.11 -14.61 -5.56
N THR A 216 -4.36 -15.93 -5.61
CA THR A 216 -5.47 -16.56 -6.34
C THR A 216 -6.82 -15.99 -5.89
N GLY A 217 -7.65 -15.60 -6.84
CA GLY A 217 -8.96 -15.00 -6.57
C GLY A 217 -8.97 -13.47 -6.49
N SER A 218 -7.82 -12.80 -6.48
CA SER A 218 -7.78 -11.34 -6.54
C SER A 218 -8.32 -10.77 -7.87
N ARG A 219 -8.31 -11.55 -8.96
CA ARG A 219 -8.89 -11.18 -10.25
C ARG A 219 -10.37 -10.77 -10.17
N GLY A 220 -11.19 -11.52 -9.44
CA GLY A 220 -12.61 -11.19 -9.22
C GLY A 220 -12.83 -10.12 -8.15
N ALA A 221 -11.78 -9.82 -7.38
CA ALA A 221 -11.80 -8.86 -6.30
C ALA A 221 -11.23 -7.49 -6.70
N LEU A 222 -10.85 -7.28 -7.97
CA LEU A 222 -10.27 -6.03 -8.46
C LEU A 222 -11.16 -5.41 -9.55
N SER A 223 -11.29 -4.09 -9.52
CA SER A 223 -11.93 -3.28 -10.56
C SER A 223 -10.94 -2.26 -11.11
N GLU A 224 -10.93 -2.14 -12.43
CA GLU A 224 -10.13 -1.13 -13.13
C GLU A 224 -10.66 0.27 -12.82
N LEU A 225 -9.73 1.19 -12.57
CA LEU A 225 -10.06 2.56 -12.19
C LEU A 225 -10.43 3.41 -13.40
N SER A 226 -11.51 4.17 -13.25
CA SER A 226 -11.96 5.13 -14.25
C SER A 226 -11.63 6.58 -13.84
N SER A 227 -10.61 7.17 -14.47
CA SER A 227 -10.33 8.62 -14.40
C SER A 227 -11.39 9.47 -15.10
N GLY A 228 -12.21 8.87 -15.97
CA GLY A 228 -13.26 9.52 -16.76
C GLY A 228 -12.74 10.18 -18.03
N ASP A 229 -13.66 10.62 -18.90
CA ASP A 229 -13.33 11.04 -20.28
C ASP A 229 -12.87 12.49 -20.44
N ALA A 230 -12.84 13.27 -19.35
CA ALA A 230 -12.44 14.67 -19.41
C ALA A 230 -10.90 14.81 -19.42
N PRO A 231 -10.33 15.74 -20.20
CA PRO A 231 -8.91 16.03 -20.13
C PRO A 231 -8.56 16.55 -18.74
N VAL A 232 -7.87 15.71 -17.96
CA VAL A 232 -7.40 16.03 -16.61
C VAL A 232 -5.88 16.16 -16.62
N ARG A 233 -5.38 17.10 -15.84
CA ARG A 233 -3.94 17.31 -15.67
C ARG A 233 -3.26 16.17 -14.90
N ILE A 234 -4.02 15.46 -14.07
CA ILE A 234 -3.58 14.32 -13.27
C ILE A 234 -4.42 13.13 -13.73
N PHE A 235 -3.78 12.19 -14.41
CA PHE A 235 -4.42 10.96 -14.85
C PHE A 235 -4.20 9.87 -13.79
N VAL A 236 -5.27 9.17 -13.43
CA VAL A 236 -5.24 8.08 -12.44
C VAL A 236 -5.70 6.80 -13.13
N SER A 237 -4.87 5.77 -13.10
CA SER A 237 -5.16 4.45 -13.67
C SER A 237 -4.78 3.34 -12.70
N GLY A 238 -5.08 2.10 -13.07
CA GLY A 238 -4.78 0.91 -12.28
C GLY A 238 -6.04 0.23 -11.76
N PHE A 239 -5.93 -0.43 -10.61
CA PHE A 239 -6.95 -1.32 -10.07
C PHE A 239 -7.14 -1.10 -8.57
N THR A 240 -8.40 -1.11 -8.14
CA THR A 240 -8.79 -1.09 -6.73
C THR A 240 -9.64 -2.29 -6.39
N SER A 241 -9.54 -2.76 -5.15
CA SER A 241 -10.34 -3.87 -4.69
C SER A 241 -11.82 -3.51 -4.62
N THR A 242 -12.68 -4.48 -4.93
CA THR A 242 -14.13 -4.34 -4.87
C THR A 242 -14.63 -4.32 -3.43
N PRO A 243 -15.83 -3.78 -3.16
CA PRO A 243 -16.41 -3.77 -1.83
C PRO A 243 -16.43 -5.17 -1.19
N GLY A 244 -16.10 -5.25 0.10
CA GLY A 244 -15.97 -6.53 0.83
C GLY A 244 -14.66 -7.28 0.62
N ASN A 245 -13.82 -6.86 -0.33
CA ASN A 245 -12.48 -7.43 -0.55
C ASN A 245 -11.38 -6.47 -0.05
N ASP A 246 -11.26 -6.32 1.26
CA ASP A 246 -10.25 -5.46 1.88
C ASP A 246 -9.15 -6.26 2.60
N ARG A 247 -8.08 -5.57 3.00
CA ARG A 247 -6.93 -6.15 3.70
C ARG A 247 -6.76 -5.52 5.09
N PRO A 248 -6.20 -6.25 6.06
CA PRO A 248 -6.00 -5.74 7.42
C PRO A 248 -4.91 -4.66 7.52
N ASN A 249 -4.10 -4.49 6.48
CA ASN A 249 -3.02 -3.51 6.43
C ASN A 249 -2.89 -2.90 5.03
N ARG A 250 -2.05 -1.87 4.93
CA ARG A 250 -1.80 -1.12 3.68
C ARG A 250 -0.71 -1.71 2.80
N ASP A 251 -0.15 -2.88 3.13
CA ASP A 251 1.00 -3.42 2.40
C ASP A 251 0.68 -3.81 0.95
N SER A 252 -0.61 -4.04 0.66
CA SER A 252 -1.13 -4.33 -0.68
C SER A 252 -1.64 -3.10 -1.42
N GLN A 253 -1.33 -1.88 -0.95
CA GLN A 253 -1.53 -0.65 -1.70
C GLN A 253 -0.23 -0.27 -2.42
N VAL A 254 -0.22 -0.41 -3.74
CA VAL A 254 0.96 -0.12 -4.56
C VAL A 254 0.72 1.15 -5.37
N PHE A 255 1.68 2.07 -5.35
CA PHE A 255 1.56 3.36 -6.02
C PHE A 255 2.70 3.55 -7.01
N PHE A 256 2.34 3.92 -8.24
CA PHE A 256 3.25 4.39 -9.26
C PHE A 256 2.98 5.86 -9.54
N VAL A 257 4.02 6.67 -9.65
CA VAL A 257 3.93 8.08 -10.05
C VAL A 257 4.93 8.29 -11.18
N ASN A 258 4.44 8.63 -12.37
CA ASN A 258 5.25 8.75 -13.59
C ASN A 258 6.19 7.54 -13.79
N GLY A 259 5.63 6.33 -13.66
CA GLY A 259 6.36 5.06 -13.79
C GLY A 259 7.22 4.65 -12.59
N ARG A 260 7.31 5.44 -11.51
CA ARG A 260 8.13 5.11 -10.33
C ARG A 260 7.33 4.49 -9.21
N LEU A 261 7.81 3.40 -8.63
CA LEU A 261 7.25 2.84 -7.40
C LEU A 261 7.51 3.79 -6.22
N VAL A 262 6.45 4.27 -5.59
CA VAL A 262 6.52 5.20 -4.46
C VAL A 262 5.73 4.70 -3.25
N ARG A 263 6.02 5.26 -2.08
CA ARG A 263 5.17 5.20 -0.90
C ARG A 263 4.66 6.61 -0.62
N SER A 264 3.35 6.73 -0.43
CA SER A 264 2.74 7.99 -0.06
C SER A 264 1.59 7.77 0.90
N ALA A 265 1.74 8.29 2.12
CA ALA A 265 0.66 8.30 3.10
C ALA A 265 -0.55 9.10 2.59
N GLN A 266 -0.30 10.16 1.81
CA GLN A 266 -1.31 10.99 1.19
C GLN A 266 -2.13 10.21 0.15
N LEU A 267 -1.48 9.47 -0.74
CA LEU A 267 -2.21 8.63 -1.73
C LEU A 267 -2.99 7.52 -1.03
N GLY A 268 -2.42 6.87 0.01
CA GLY A 268 -3.14 5.88 0.80
C GLY A 268 -4.36 6.46 1.53
N ALA A 269 -4.25 7.68 2.07
CA ALA A 269 -5.37 8.38 2.67
C ALA A 269 -6.43 8.78 1.63
N ALA A 270 -6.03 9.22 0.44
CA ALA A 270 -6.93 9.54 -0.66
C ALA A 270 -7.70 8.31 -1.15
N TRP A 271 -7.00 7.18 -1.28
CA TRP A 271 -7.60 5.89 -1.65
C TRP A 271 -8.64 5.46 -0.62
N LEU A 272 -8.28 5.49 0.67
CA LEU A 272 -9.22 5.14 1.74
C LEU A 272 -10.42 6.09 1.79
N ALA A 273 -10.20 7.40 1.60
CA ALA A 273 -11.27 8.39 1.54
C ALA A 273 -12.20 8.18 0.33
N GLY A 274 -11.66 7.71 -0.79
CA GLY A 274 -12.44 7.35 -1.98
C GLY A 274 -13.25 6.07 -1.78
N ALA A 275 -12.68 5.12 -1.03
CA ALA A 275 -13.41 3.92 -0.61
C ALA A 275 -14.54 4.25 0.37
N GLY A 276 -14.35 5.20 1.28
CA GLY A 276 -15.41 5.65 2.18
C GLY A 276 -16.09 4.49 2.91
N SER A 277 -17.42 4.39 2.83
CA SER A 277 -18.22 3.31 3.44
C SER A 277 -18.06 1.93 2.78
N PHE A 278 -17.38 1.84 1.63
CA PHE A 278 -17.08 0.56 0.99
C PHE A 278 -15.97 -0.24 1.68
N ALA A 279 -15.14 0.42 2.49
CA ALA A 279 -14.11 -0.23 3.29
C ALA A 279 -14.56 -0.33 4.76
N MET A 280 -14.36 -1.50 5.38
CA MET A 280 -14.63 -1.67 6.81
C MET A 280 -13.65 -0.85 7.67
N THR A 281 -14.11 -0.42 8.85
CA THR A 281 -13.26 0.28 9.82
C THR A 281 -12.03 -0.57 10.15
N GLY A 282 -10.84 0.03 10.04
CA GLY A 282 -9.56 -0.65 10.29
C GLY A 282 -9.09 -1.54 9.14
N ARG A 283 -9.82 -1.59 8.03
CA ARG A 283 -9.47 -2.36 6.82
C ARG A 283 -9.17 -1.41 5.65
N TYR A 284 -8.40 -1.91 4.69
CA TYR A 284 -7.83 -1.11 3.63
C TYR A 284 -8.11 -1.72 2.25
N PRO A 285 -8.55 -0.91 1.27
CA PRO A 285 -8.62 -1.37 -0.11
C PRO A 285 -7.22 -1.70 -0.62
N PHE A 286 -7.11 -2.65 -1.53
CA PHE A 286 -5.83 -3.09 -2.10
C PHE A 286 -5.83 -3.00 -3.63
N GLY A 287 -4.64 -3.06 -4.23
CA GLY A 287 -4.46 -3.03 -5.68
C GLY A 287 -3.24 -2.20 -6.07
N MET A 288 -3.33 -1.60 -7.26
CA MET A 288 -2.28 -0.75 -7.82
C MET A 288 -2.88 0.55 -8.33
N LEU A 289 -2.36 1.71 -7.92
CA LEU A 289 -2.63 3.00 -8.56
C LEU A 289 -1.41 3.44 -9.36
N ALA A 290 -1.63 3.93 -10.57
CA ALA A 290 -0.64 4.67 -11.33
C ALA A 290 -1.15 6.10 -11.56
N LEU A 291 -0.28 7.07 -11.31
CA LEU A 291 -0.55 8.48 -11.51
C LEU A 291 0.40 9.01 -12.58
N GLU A 292 -0.17 9.67 -13.59
CA GLU A 292 0.57 10.44 -14.57
C GLU A 292 0.24 11.92 -14.39
N LEU A 293 1.26 12.74 -14.17
CA LEU A 293 1.11 14.17 -13.98
C LEU A 293 2.38 14.91 -14.42
N PRO A 294 2.30 16.22 -14.71
CA PRO A 294 3.45 16.99 -15.16
C PRO A 294 4.62 16.89 -14.17
N PRO A 295 5.86 16.63 -14.65
CA PRO A 295 7.02 16.43 -13.78
C PRO A 295 7.27 17.58 -12.79
N GLU A 296 6.89 18.81 -13.13
CA GLU A 296 7.04 19.97 -12.27
C GLU A 296 6.18 19.95 -10.99
N ASP A 297 5.14 19.11 -10.91
CA ASP A 297 4.31 19.01 -9.70
C ASP A 297 4.70 17.85 -8.78
N VAL A 298 5.74 17.10 -9.11
CA VAL A 298 6.23 16.00 -8.30
C VAL A 298 7.70 16.23 -7.99
N ASP A 299 7.99 16.51 -6.73
CA ASP A 299 9.34 16.46 -6.23
C ASP A 299 9.65 15.04 -5.75
N VAL A 300 10.49 14.35 -6.53
CA VAL A 300 11.01 13.00 -6.23
C VAL A 300 12.29 13.04 -5.39
N ASN A 301 12.87 14.22 -5.15
CA ASN A 301 14.14 14.43 -4.46
C ASN A 301 13.98 14.78 -2.98
N VAL A 302 12.93 14.27 -2.33
CA VAL A 302 12.61 14.62 -0.93
C VAL A 302 13.35 13.73 0.07
N HIS A 303 13.68 12.50 -0.30
CA HIS A 303 14.39 11.55 0.56
C HIS A 303 15.56 10.90 -0.20
N PRO A 304 16.71 10.61 0.45
CA PRO A 304 17.85 9.96 -0.18
C PRO A 304 17.53 8.65 -0.92
N THR A 305 16.57 7.86 -0.41
CA THR A 305 16.10 6.60 -1.02
C THR A 305 15.04 6.77 -2.11
N LYS A 306 14.54 7.99 -2.36
CA LYS A 306 13.51 8.33 -3.37
C LYS A 306 12.23 7.49 -3.27
N ILE A 307 11.87 7.02 -2.07
CA ILE A 307 10.65 6.22 -1.85
C ILE A 307 9.44 7.15 -1.63
N GLU A 308 9.68 8.35 -1.09
CA GLU A 308 8.63 9.33 -0.81
C GLU A 308 8.68 10.46 -1.83
N VAL A 309 7.49 10.88 -2.27
CA VAL A 309 7.32 11.99 -3.22
C VAL A 309 6.51 13.10 -2.56
N ARG A 310 6.85 14.34 -2.89
CA ARG A 310 6.06 15.51 -2.47
C ARG A 310 5.39 16.13 -3.68
N PHE A 311 4.08 16.28 -3.58
CA PHE A 311 3.30 16.92 -4.63
C PHE A 311 3.24 18.43 -4.39
N ALA A 312 3.53 19.21 -5.42
CA ALA A 312 3.36 20.67 -5.37
C ALA A 312 1.88 21.03 -5.15
N ARG A 313 0.98 20.28 -5.79
CA ARG A 313 -0.48 20.44 -5.69
C ARG A 313 -1.13 19.24 -5.01
N GLY A 314 -0.72 18.99 -3.77
CA GLY A 314 -1.19 17.81 -3.02
C GLY A 314 -2.71 17.66 -2.95
N ASN A 315 -3.45 18.75 -2.77
CA ASN A 315 -4.92 18.69 -2.68
C ASN A 315 -5.56 18.20 -3.99
N GLU A 316 -5.08 18.68 -5.14
CA GLU A 316 -5.58 18.23 -6.46
C GLU A 316 -5.30 16.74 -6.69
N VAL A 317 -4.10 16.28 -6.33
CA VAL A 317 -3.72 14.86 -6.41
C VAL A 317 -4.61 14.01 -5.49
N PHE A 318 -4.85 14.47 -4.26
CA PHE A 318 -5.72 13.79 -3.32
C PHE A 318 -7.14 13.67 -3.86
N ASP A 319 -7.72 14.78 -4.35
CA ASP A 319 -9.08 14.81 -4.88
C ASP A 319 -9.22 13.96 -6.15
N ALA A 320 -8.21 13.95 -7.02
CA ALA A 320 -8.20 13.11 -8.22
C ALA A 320 -8.27 11.62 -7.87
N VAL A 321 -7.40 11.17 -6.95
CA VAL A 321 -7.39 9.75 -6.51
C VAL A 321 -8.68 9.39 -5.79
N ARG A 322 -9.13 10.22 -4.84
CA ARG A 322 -10.40 10.01 -4.12
C ARG A 322 -11.56 9.85 -5.10
N THR A 323 -11.63 10.72 -6.09
CA THR A 323 -12.74 10.76 -7.06
C THR A 323 -12.71 9.57 -8.01
N ALA A 324 -11.53 9.18 -8.53
CA ALA A 324 -11.39 8.00 -9.38
C ALA A 324 -11.80 6.71 -8.66
N VAL A 325 -11.35 6.53 -7.41
CA VAL A 325 -11.73 5.38 -6.58
C VAL A 325 -13.23 5.39 -6.29
N ALA A 326 -13.77 6.51 -5.80
CA ALA A 326 -15.19 6.61 -5.45
C ALA A 326 -16.10 6.36 -6.66
N ARG A 327 -15.75 6.88 -7.83
CA ARG A 327 -16.49 6.62 -9.08
C ARG A 327 -16.48 5.15 -9.43
N THR A 328 -15.31 4.51 -9.38
CA THR A 328 -15.14 3.10 -9.73
C THR A 328 -15.97 2.21 -8.82
N LEU A 329 -15.86 2.39 -7.49
CA LEU A 329 -16.59 1.55 -6.54
C LEU A 329 -18.12 1.72 -6.63
N ARG A 330 -18.60 2.94 -6.87
CA ARG A 330 -20.03 3.19 -7.13
C ARG A 330 -20.53 2.52 -8.40
N ALA A 331 -19.70 2.44 -9.44
CA ALA A 331 -20.06 1.75 -10.68
C ALA A 331 -20.08 0.23 -10.51
N THR A 332 -19.18 -0.32 -9.70
CA THR A 332 -19.11 -1.77 -9.42
C THR A 332 -20.25 -2.26 -8.52
N ASP A 333 -20.77 -1.40 -7.65
CA ASP A 333 -21.93 -1.70 -6.81
C ASP A 333 -23.01 -0.61 -6.94
N PRO A 334 -23.82 -0.63 -8.02
CA PRO A 334 -24.91 0.32 -8.24
C PRO A 334 -26.04 0.17 -7.21
N SER A 335 -26.12 -0.97 -6.51
CA SER A 335 -27.12 -1.18 -5.45
C SER A 335 -26.86 -0.26 -4.24
N ARG A 336 -25.64 0.27 -4.16
CA ARG A 336 -25.19 1.33 -3.26
C ARG A 336 -25.31 2.74 -3.87
N GLU A 337 -26.17 2.94 -4.87
CA GLU A 337 -26.71 4.26 -5.17
C GLU A 337 -27.27 4.84 -3.88
N VAL A 338 -26.80 6.04 -3.52
CA VAL A 338 -27.39 6.83 -2.44
C VAL A 338 -28.90 6.88 -2.69
N PRO A 339 -29.76 6.23 -1.88
CA PRO A 339 -31.11 6.74 -1.82
C PRO A 339 -30.90 8.15 -1.28
N ALA A 340 -31.21 9.15 -2.11
CA ALA A 340 -31.41 10.49 -1.60
C ALA A 340 -32.17 10.32 -0.28
N ILE A 341 -31.64 10.87 0.82
CA ILE A 341 -32.35 10.88 2.09
C ILE A 341 -33.64 11.64 1.81
N ALA A 342 -34.68 10.92 1.42
CA ALA A 342 -36.01 11.43 1.28
C ALA A 342 -36.53 11.45 2.71
N PHE A 343 -36.29 12.57 3.39
CA PHE A 343 -37.21 12.96 4.46
C PHE A 343 -38.60 12.81 3.86
N ALA A 344 -39.48 12.06 4.53
CA ALA A 344 -40.86 11.92 4.12
C ALA A 344 -41.35 13.31 3.70
N ARG A 345 -41.70 13.45 2.41
CA ARG A 345 -42.11 14.74 1.86
C ARG A 345 -43.20 15.25 2.79
N ALA A 346 -42.98 16.40 3.42
CA ALA A 346 -43.98 16.97 4.32
C ALA A 346 -45.33 16.92 3.58
N PRO A 347 -46.41 16.39 4.22
CA PRO A 347 -47.69 16.24 3.55
C PRO A 347 -48.04 17.57 2.87
N ALA A 348 -48.48 17.51 1.61
CA ALA A 348 -48.68 18.68 0.75
C ALA A 348 -49.77 19.67 1.24
N SER A 349 -50.31 19.42 2.42
CA SER A 349 -51.17 20.34 3.16
C SER A 349 -50.97 20.05 4.65
N LEU A 350 -50.05 20.77 5.29
CA LEU A 350 -50.33 21.19 6.65
C LEU A 350 -51.47 22.20 6.53
N ASP A 351 -52.65 21.79 6.98
CA ASP A 351 -53.79 22.69 7.17
C ASP A 351 -53.36 23.71 8.23
N VAL A 352 -52.80 24.84 7.77
CA VAL A 352 -52.56 26.02 8.64
C VAL A 352 -53.90 26.73 8.81
N GLY A 353 -54.82 26.02 9.44
CA GLY A 353 -56.16 26.46 9.81
C GLY A 353 -56.24 26.73 11.31
N ALA A 354 -55.36 27.58 11.84
CA ALA A 354 -55.61 28.27 13.11
C ALA A 354 -54.69 29.49 13.20
N THR A 355 -55.28 30.67 13.06
CA THR A 355 -54.69 31.99 13.27
C THR A 355 -54.03 32.10 14.64
N ALA A 356 -52.70 32.25 14.66
CA ALA A 356 -51.99 32.90 15.75
C ALA A 356 -51.42 34.23 15.21
N THR A 357 -52.17 35.31 15.42
CA THR A 357 -51.72 36.68 15.16
C THR A 357 -50.57 37.02 16.09
N TRP A 358 -49.38 37.20 15.52
CA TRP A 358 -48.27 37.87 16.19
C TRP A 358 -48.18 39.31 15.69
N SER A 359 -48.48 40.23 16.60
CA SER A 359 -48.32 41.68 16.42
C SER A 359 -46.85 42.04 16.26
N THR A 360 -46.56 42.80 15.20
CA THR A 360 -45.24 43.32 14.84
C THR A 360 -45.10 44.74 15.36
N GLU A 361 -44.22 44.96 16.33
CA GLU A 361 -43.65 46.28 16.62
C GLU A 361 -42.14 46.16 16.87
N GLY A 362 -41.36 47.01 16.20
CA GLY A 362 -39.94 47.25 16.45
C GLY A 362 -38.99 46.73 15.37
N GLY A 363 -38.71 47.57 14.37
CA GLY A 363 -37.88 47.23 13.21
C GLY A 363 -36.36 47.35 13.41
N LEU A 364 -35.62 46.90 12.39
CA LEU A 364 -34.49 47.57 11.73
C LEU A 364 -33.78 46.59 10.77
N GLY A 365 -33.50 47.06 9.54
CA GLY A 365 -32.21 46.82 8.89
C GLY A 365 -32.07 45.63 7.93
N GLN A 366 -31.75 45.96 6.67
CA GLN A 366 -31.50 45.10 5.51
C GLN A 366 -30.04 44.60 5.44
N HIS A 367 -29.79 43.33 5.06
CA HIS A 367 -28.94 42.85 3.94
C HIS A 367 -28.70 41.31 4.02
N PRO A 368 -28.28 40.62 2.94
CA PRO A 368 -28.99 39.44 2.43
C PRO A 368 -28.16 38.14 2.41
N ALA A 369 -28.89 37.04 2.16
CA ALA A 369 -28.48 35.83 1.45
C ALA A 369 -27.24 35.06 1.96
N ALA A 370 -27.51 33.96 2.70
CA ALA A 370 -26.99 32.60 2.45
C ALA A 370 -26.87 31.72 3.73
N THR A 371 -27.33 32.16 4.89
CA THR A 371 -27.22 31.38 6.14
C THR A 371 -28.54 31.06 6.85
N ALA A 372 -29.68 31.49 6.31
CA ALA A 372 -30.98 31.30 6.95
C ALA A 372 -31.59 29.89 6.80
N SER A 373 -31.10 29.07 5.87
CA SER A 373 -31.80 27.81 5.51
C SER A 373 -31.38 26.57 6.32
N LEU A 374 -30.28 26.63 7.08
CA LEU A 374 -29.86 25.54 7.97
C LEU A 374 -30.22 25.82 9.45
N LEU A 375 -30.31 27.09 9.84
CA LEU A 375 -30.68 27.47 11.20
C LEU A 375 -32.18 27.34 11.52
N ALA A 376 -33.04 27.16 10.50
CA ALA A 376 -34.48 26.96 10.67
C ALA A 376 -34.87 25.51 11.00
N LEU A 377 -33.94 24.56 10.85
CA LEU A 377 -34.14 23.13 11.14
C LEU A 377 -33.69 22.72 12.54
N LEU A 378 -33.05 23.62 13.28
CA LEU A 378 -32.74 23.42 14.69
C LEU A 378 -33.89 24.00 15.53
N PRO A 379 -34.50 23.23 16.45
CA PRO A 379 -35.44 23.81 17.40
C PRO A 379 -34.67 24.87 18.20
N ARG A 380 -35.18 26.11 18.22
CA ARG A 380 -34.64 27.14 19.10
C ARG A 380 -34.89 26.70 20.53
N ALA A 381 -33.82 26.40 21.26
CA ALA A 381 -33.86 26.34 22.71
C ALA A 381 -34.14 27.75 23.23
N GLN A 382 -35.40 28.05 23.52
CA GLN A 382 -35.76 29.15 24.42
C GLN A 382 -36.77 28.64 25.44
N ASP A 383 -36.38 28.89 26.69
CA ASP A 383 -37.11 28.83 27.94
C ASP A 383 -37.53 27.44 28.45
N ALA A 384 -36.71 26.96 29.37
CA ALA A 384 -37.07 25.99 30.39
C ALA A 384 -38.23 26.53 31.25
N GLY A 385 -39.44 26.43 30.74
CA GLY A 385 -40.69 26.52 31.48
C GLY A 385 -41.28 25.12 31.62
N SER A 386 -41.31 24.64 32.86
CA SER A 386 -41.88 23.36 33.31
C SER A 386 -43.10 22.89 32.51
N ALA A 387 -42.95 21.77 31.81
CA ALA A 387 -44.07 20.90 31.43
C ALA A 387 -43.60 19.44 31.57
N ALA A 388 -44.31 18.71 32.42
CA ALA A 388 -43.96 17.38 32.89
C ALA A 388 -43.68 16.39 31.74
N ALA A 389 -42.59 15.65 31.89
CA ALA A 389 -42.25 14.52 31.03
C ALA A 389 -43.37 13.48 31.05
N PRO A 390 -43.83 12.97 29.89
CA PRO A 390 -44.58 11.73 29.88
C PRO A 390 -43.59 10.58 30.12
N SER A 391 -43.64 10.00 31.32
CA SER A 391 -43.00 8.73 31.60
C SER A 391 -43.79 7.60 30.93
N ALA A 392 -43.16 6.87 30.00
CA ALA A 392 -43.32 5.42 29.83
C ALA A 392 -42.43 4.88 28.70
N SER A 393 -41.61 3.88 29.04
CA SER A 393 -40.75 3.03 28.20
C SER A 393 -39.58 3.71 27.46
N GLY A 394 -38.37 3.62 28.04
CA GLY A 394 -37.10 3.91 27.39
C GLY A 394 -36.75 2.91 26.29
N GLY A 395 -37.54 2.92 25.21
CA GLY A 395 -37.30 2.13 24.01
C GLY A 395 -36.63 2.97 22.94
N VAL A 396 -35.54 2.46 22.37
CA VAL A 396 -34.90 3.03 21.18
C VAL A 396 -35.90 2.98 20.01
N ARG A 397 -36.29 4.15 19.49
CA ARG A 397 -37.19 4.27 18.33
C ARG A 397 -36.38 4.34 17.05
N ILE A 398 -36.52 3.36 16.17
CA ILE A 398 -35.84 3.34 14.88
C ILE A 398 -36.54 4.30 13.92
N TYR A 399 -35.79 5.26 13.36
CA TYR A 399 -36.26 6.22 12.36
C TYR A 399 -36.02 5.73 10.94
N GLY A 400 -34.98 4.91 10.73
CA GLY A 400 -34.65 4.36 9.44
C GLY A 400 -33.30 3.67 9.45
N GLN A 401 -32.86 3.27 8.26
CA GLN A 401 -31.60 2.58 8.06
C GLN A 401 -30.89 3.23 6.87
N ILE A 402 -29.59 3.43 6.99
CA ILE A 402 -28.72 3.97 5.95
C ILE A 402 -27.87 2.82 5.43
N ASP A 403 -27.98 2.56 4.13
CA ASP A 403 -27.05 1.68 3.40
C ASP A 403 -26.93 0.25 3.95
N GLN A 404 -27.98 -0.26 4.61
CA GLN A 404 -27.94 -1.53 5.37
C GLN A 404 -26.73 -1.66 6.33
N THR A 405 -26.14 -0.52 6.71
CA THR A 405 -24.89 -0.43 7.47
C THR A 405 -25.13 0.31 8.78
N PHE A 406 -25.98 1.35 8.78
CA PHE A 406 -26.30 2.09 10.00
C PHE A 406 -27.80 2.13 10.26
N ILE A 407 -28.21 1.83 11.49
CA ILE A 407 -29.57 2.07 11.98
C ILE A 407 -29.61 3.45 12.61
N VAL A 408 -30.48 4.32 12.12
CA VAL A 408 -30.75 5.63 12.71
C VAL A 408 -31.93 5.47 13.65
N ALA A 409 -31.70 5.73 14.93
CA ALA A 409 -32.70 5.60 15.96
C ALA A 409 -32.64 6.80 16.91
N GLY A 410 -33.55 6.88 17.87
CA GLY A 410 -33.46 7.87 18.94
C GLY A 410 -34.22 7.44 20.17
N ASP A 411 -33.82 8.04 21.28
CA ASP A 411 -34.40 7.84 22.60
C ASP A 411 -34.70 9.20 23.25
N ALA A 412 -34.89 9.21 24.58
CA ALA A 412 -35.19 10.43 25.32
C ALA A 412 -34.00 11.41 25.40
N GLU A 413 -32.78 10.94 25.09
CA GLU A 413 -31.53 11.70 25.19
C GLU A 413 -31.05 12.24 23.85
N GLY A 414 -31.40 11.58 22.72
CA GLY A 414 -31.16 12.16 21.40
C GLY A 414 -31.18 11.17 20.23
N LEU A 415 -30.45 11.55 19.17
CA LEU A 415 -30.29 10.77 17.94
C LEU A 415 -29.14 9.76 18.10
N LEU A 416 -29.43 8.50 17.81
CA LEU A 416 -28.51 7.37 17.82
C LEU A 416 -28.22 6.94 16.37
N ILE A 417 -26.95 6.74 16.05
CA ILE A 417 -26.51 6.12 14.79
C ILE A 417 -25.75 4.85 15.15
N VAL A 418 -26.32 3.70 14.82
CA VAL A 418 -25.82 2.39 15.22
C VAL A 418 -25.26 1.67 14.01
N ASP A 419 -23.96 1.36 14.00
CA ASP A 419 -23.35 0.47 13.01
C ASP A 419 -23.91 -0.95 13.19
N GLN A 420 -24.63 -1.45 12.19
CA GLN A 420 -25.33 -2.73 12.23
C GLN A 420 -24.37 -3.91 12.24
N HIS A 421 -23.22 -3.82 11.56
CA HIS A 421 -22.25 -4.91 11.56
C HIS A 421 -21.58 -5.02 12.92
N ALA A 422 -21.12 -3.88 13.46
CA ALA A 422 -20.54 -3.84 14.80
C ALA A 422 -21.55 -4.24 15.88
N ALA A 423 -22.82 -3.83 15.74
CA ALA A 423 -23.89 -4.25 16.65
C ALA A 423 -24.17 -5.76 16.54
N HIS A 424 -24.19 -6.32 15.34
CA HIS A 424 -24.40 -7.76 15.14
C HIS A 424 -23.25 -8.59 15.71
N GLU A 425 -22.01 -8.19 15.44
CA GLU A 425 -20.82 -8.83 16.02
C GLU A 425 -20.81 -8.71 17.55
N ARG A 426 -21.18 -7.55 18.10
CA ARG A 426 -21.30 -7.33 19.55
C ARG A 426 -22.36 -8.22 20.16
N VAL A 427 -23.54 -8.34 19.55
CA VAL A 427 -24.63 -9.22 20.03
C VAL A 427 -24.22 -10.68 19.95
N ALA A 428 -23.56 -11.10 18.86
CA ALA A 428 -23.04 -12.46 18.73
C ALA A 428 -21.96 -12.75 19.79
N TYR A 429 -21.05 -11.81 20.01
CA TYR A 429 -19.99 -11.91 21.01
C TYR A 429 -20.53 -11.92 22.44
N GLU A 430 -21.49 -11.05 22.77
CA GLU A 430 -22.17 -11.02 24.07
C GLU A 430 -22.99 -12.30 24.29
N ALA A 431 -23.69 -12.79 23.26
CA ALA A 431 -24.40 -14.06 23.34
C ALA A 431 -23.45 -15.26 23.53
N ILE A 432 -22.23 -15.21 22.98
CA ILE A 432 -21.19 -16.21 23.22
C ILE A 432 -20.64 -16.06 24.65
N LEU A 433 -20.39 -14.85 25.13
CA LEU A 433 -19.92 -14.58 26.50
C LEU A 433 -20.91 -15.03 27.57
N ASP A 434 -22.20 -14.74 27.37
CA ASP A 434 -23.27 -15.15 28.28
C ASP A 434 -23.41 -16.67 28.34
N LYS A 435 -23.08 -17.36 27.24
CA LYS A 435 -23.08 -18.83 27.16
C LYS A 435 -21.73 -19.46 27.51
N ALA A 436 -20.64 -18.71 27.55
CA ALA A 436 -19.29 -19.22 27.80
C ALA A 436 -19.11 -19.81 29.21
N GLY A 437 -20.03 -19.51 30.14
CA GLY A 437 -20.10 -20.16 31.45
C GLY A 437 -20.78 -21.55 31.45
N ASP A 438 -21.59 -21.87 30.43
CA ASP A 438 -22.46 -23.06 30.36
C ASP A 438 -22.12 -24.01 29.19
N LEU A 439 -21.15 -23.67 28.33
CA LEU A 439 -20.81 -24.45 27.14
C LEU A 439 -19.79 -25.55 27.45
N GLU A 440 -20.26 -26.70 27.95
CA GLU A 440 -19.40 -27.89 28.11
C GLU A 440 -19.11 -28.64 26.79
N ALA A 441 -19.78 -28.34 25.67
CA ALA A 441 -19.46 -28.93 24.37
C ALA A 441 -19.93 -28.09 23.17
N GLY A 442 -19.03 -27.85 22.21
CA GLY A 442 -19.37 -27.26 20.91
C GLY A 442 -20.31 -28.15 20.09
N ALA A 443 -21.17 -27.54 19.28
CA ALA A 443 -22.03 -28.24 18.32
C ALA A 443 -21.19 -28.68 17.10
N PRO A 444 -21.11 -29.98 16.78
CA PRO A 444 -20.34 -30.46 15.64
C PRO A 444 -20.92 -29.97 14.32
N LEU A 445 -20.05 -29.55 13.40
CA LEU A 445 -20.42 -29.16 12.06
C LEU A 445 -20.76 -30.39 11.22
N LEU A 446 -21.90 -30.36 10.52
CA LEU A 446 -22.29 -31.39 9.53
C LEU A 446 -21.24 -31.55 8.42
N PHE A 447 -20.57 -30.46 8.05
CA PHE A 447 -19.45 -30.44 7.11
C PHE A 447 -18.30 -29.62 7.71
N PRO A 448 -17.21 -30.28 8.17
CA PRO A 448 -16.04 -29.58 8.67
C PRO A 448 -15.44 -28.65 7.61
N THR A 449 -15.04 -27.45 8.03
CA THR A 449 -14.42 -26.46 7.13
C THR A 449 -12.90 -26.50 7.28
N ILE A 450 -12.17 -26.41 6.16
CA ILE A 450 -10.70 -26.37 6.18
C ILE A 450 -10.26 -24.90 6.08
N ALA A 451 -9.38 -24.49 6.99
CA ALA A 451 -8.72 -23.20 6.98
C ALA A 451 -7.21 -23.42 6.73
N GLU A 452 -6.70 -22.79 5.68
CA GLU A 452 -5.26 -22.71 5.41
C GLU A 452 -4.68 -21.49 6.12
N LEU A 453 -3.68 -21.72 6.98
CA LEU A 453 -3.04 -20.70 7.79
C LEU A 453 -1.56 -20.63 7.45
N THR A 454 -1.03 -19.40 7.40
CA THR A 454 0.42 -19.20 7.37
C THR A 454 1.06 -19.65 8.68
N ASP A 455 2.36 -19.97 8.68
CA ASP A 455 3.09 -20.39 9.90
C ASP A 455 2.90 -19.43 11.09
N ALA A 456 2.82 -18.12 10.80
CA ALA A 456 2.59 -17.10 11.83
C ALA A 456 1.18 -17.18 12.43
N GLN A 457 0.17 -17.46 11.62
CA GLN A 457 -1.21 -17.63 12.07
C GLN A 457 -1.39 -18.99 12.78
N ALA A 458 -0.74 -20.04 12.28
CA ALA A 458 -0.71 -21.35 12.91
C ALA A 458 -0.10 -21.29 14.32
N ALA A 459 1.01 -20.56 14.51
CA ALA A 459 1.62 -20.36 15.82
C ALA A 459 0.66 -19.70 16.82
N VAL A 460 -0.02 -18.62 16.41
CA VAL A 460 -1.02 -17.94 17.24
C VAL A 460 -2.22 -18.85 17.53
N LEU A 461 -2.66 -19.63 16.54
CA LEU A 461 -3.74 -20.60 16.73
C LEU A 461 -3.35 -21.63 17.79
N TYR A 462 -2.16 -22.23 17.70
CA TYR A 462 -1.67 -23.21 18.67
C TYR A 462 -1.62 -22.67 20.10
N GLU A 463 -1.24 -21.40 20.28
CA GLU A 463 -1.23 -20.74 21.59
C GLU A 463 -2.63 -20.54 22.19
N ASN A 464 -3.68 -20.60 21.37
CA ASN A 464 -5.06 -20.29 21.77
C ASN A 464 -6.04 -21.45 21.59
N LEU A 465 -5.57 -22.65 21.20
CA LEU A 465 -6.44 -23.81 20.97
C LEU A 465 -7.27 -24.18 22.19
N ASP A 466 -6.68 -24.14 23.39
CA ASP A 466 -7.40 -24.45 24.63
C ASP A 466 -8.49 -23.42 24.90
N ALA A 467 -8.21 -22.13 24.72
CA ALA A 467 -9.21 -21.07 24.91
C ALA A 467 -10.37 -21.18 23.90
N LEU A 468 -10.06 -21.54 22.65
CA LEU A 468 -11.04 -21.79 21.60
C LEU A 468 -11.90 -23.03 21.92
N ALA A 469 -11.29 -24.10 22.42
CA ALA A 469 -11.99 -25.30 22.85
C ALA A 469 -12.96 -25.02 24.01
N HIS A 470 -12.55 -24.21 24.99
CA HIS A 470 -13.42 -23.75 26.09
C HIS A 470 -14.56 -22.86 25.59
N ALA A 471 -14.36 -22.12 24.49
CA ALA A 471 -15.42 -21.35 23.85
C ALA A 471 -16.37 -22.22 22.99
N GLY A 472 -16.10 -23.52 22.81
CA GLY A 472 -16.90 -24.44 21.99
C GLY A 472 -16.45 -24.55 20.54
N VAL A 473 -15.28 -24.05 20.18
CA VAL A 473 -14.68 -24.17 18.85
C VAL A 473 -13.66 -25.32 18.85
N VAL A 474 -13.95 -26.39 18.11
CA VAL A 474 -13.05 -27.56 18.00
C VAL A 474 -12.29 -27.50 16.68
N ILE A 475 -10.97 -27.44 16.77
CA ILE A 475 -10.07 -27.32 15.61
C ILE A 475 -9.02 -28.43 15.70
N GLU A 476 -8.83 -29.15 14.59
CA GLU A 476 -7.87 -30.23 14.46
C GLU A 476 -6.84 -29.91 13.37
N SER A 477 -5.61 -30.37 13.51
CA SER A 477 -4.62 -30.25 12.44
C SER A 477 -4.97 -31.22 11.29
N PHE A 478 -4.88 -30.72 10.06
CA PHE A 478 -5.18 -31.45 8.83
C PHE A 478 -4.06 -31.27 7.81
N GLY A 479 -2.82 -31.60 8.20
CA GLY A 479 -1.63 -31.45 7.38
C GLY A 479 -0.82 -30.19 7.68
N GLU A 480 0.19 -29.90 6.86
CA GLU A 480 1.10 -28.78 7.04
C GLU A 480 0.41 -27.46 6.66
N GLY A 481 0.10 -26.62 7.65
CA GLY A 481 -0.57 -25.32 7.46
C GLY A 481 -2.08 -25.39 7.26
N ALA A 482 -2.70 -26.57 7.25
CA ALA A 482 -4.15 -26.73 7.12
C ALA A 482 -4.79 -27.22 8.42
N PHE A 483 -5.90 -26.59 8.81
CA PHE A 483 -6.63 -26.86 10.04
C PHE A 483 -8.11 -27.11 9.73
N ARG A 484 -8.66 -28.18 10.31
CA ARG A 484 -10.05 -28.58 10.17
C ARG A 484 -10.87 -28.08 11.35
N ILE A 485 -11.86 -27.25 11.09
CA ILE A 485 -12.83 -26.79 12.08
C ILE A 485 -13.96 -27.80 12.13
N CYS A 486 -14.13 -28.46 13.27
CA CYS A 486 -15.02 -29.60 13.48
C CYS A 486 -16.28 -29.24 14.26
N ALA A 487 -16.24 -28.22 15.11
CA ALA A 487 -17.39 -27.77 15.91
C ALA A 487 -17.33 -26.26 16.15
N LEU A 488 -18.51 -25.66 16.33
CA LEU A 488 -18.68 -24.26 16.72
C LEU A 488 -19.55 -24.17 17.99
N PRO A 489 -19.55 -23.03 18.70
CA PRO A 489 -20.33 -22.86 19.92
C PRO A 489 -21.83 -23.07 19.64
N ALA A 490 -22.55 -23.69 20.57
CA ALA A 490 -23.97 -24.00 20.38
C ALA A 490 -24.81 -22.71 20.23
N GLY A 491 -25.46 -22.56 19.07
CA GLY A 491 -26.24 -21.37 18.70
C GLY A 491 -25.52 -20.38 17.78
N TYR A 492 -24.33 -20.72 17.26
CA TYR A 492 -23.72 -20.01 16.15
C TYR A 492 -24.37 -20.47 14.83
N GLU A 493 -25.40 -19.75 14.38
CA GLU A 493 -25.99 -19.93 13.04
C GLU A 493 -25.26 -19.01 12.04
N LYS A 494 -25.00 -19.54 10.84
CA LYS A 494 -24.15 -18.91 9.81
C LYS A 494 -24.91 -17.95 8.92
#